data_AF-A0A8E6B8I5-F1
#
_entry.id   AF-A0A8E6B8I5-F1
#
_cell.length_a   1.000
_cell.length_b   1.000
_cell.length_c   1.000
_cell.angle_alpha   90.00
_cell.angle_beta   90.00
_cell.angle_gamma   90.00
#
_symmetry.space_group_name_H-M   'P 1'
#
loop_
_entity.id
_entity.type
_entity.pdbx_description
1 polymer ?
#
loop_
_entity_poly.entity_id
_entity_poly.type
_entity_poly.pdbx_seq_one_letter_code
_entity_poly.pdbx_strand_id
1 'polypeptide(L)'
;MQNAESLNYVIDVEESNFQADVIERSKDTLVLIDFWAPWCEPCRRLGPLLEKIAGERQGTVVIAKVNTDENPELASYFQIEGIPAVFAIKESQVADQFTGLMPEAALNEFVDNLAPKPPTSEEAQAEELEKTKPEEAAKLYRAILEKDPNEDKTRLSLGRVLVGLKQYHEARVVLQPLGDAGDFGADAERLRKQMDMLESAPAQSEVNELQKKVAAAPENAKLRFQLGSLLAKQAKYQEALDNLLIAAEHDRELGRNDVKNLMVDIFHIIGVRSELADDYRARLQNLLY
;
A
#
# COMPACT_ATOMS: atom_id res chain seq x y z
N MET A 1 -28.18 16.18 10.18
CA MET A 1 -27.28 15.01 10.10
C MET A 1 -26.03 15.29 9.26
N GLN A 2 -26.06 16.19 8.26
CA GLN A 2 -24.88 16.56 7.45
C GLN A 2 -23.70 17.19 8.22
N ASN A 3 -23.94 17.98 9.28
CA ASN A 3 -22.85 18.64 10.03
C ASN A 3 -21.94 17.72 10.86
N ALA A 4 -22.32 16.45 11.09
CA ALA A 4 -21.50 15.53 11.87
C ALA A 4 -20.47 14.79 10.99
N GLU A 5 -20.77 14.55 9.71
CA GLU A 5 -19.86 13.91 8.77
C GLU A 5 -18.79 14.88 8.23
N SER A 6 -19.13 16.17 8.09
CA SER A 6 -18.17 17.21 7.67
C SER A 6 -16.99 17.39 8.64
N LEU A 7 -17.19 17.11 9.93
CA LEU A 7 -16.14 17.21 10.95
C LEU A 7 -15.06 16.12 10.84
N ASN A 8 -15.31 15.02 10.11
CA ASN A 8 -14.33 13.94 9.95
C ASN A 8 -13.18 14.30 8.98
N TYR A 9 -13.33 15.35 8.19
CA TYR A 9 -12.36 15.76 7.16
C TYR A 9 -11.73 17.12 7.43
N VAL A 10 -11.87 17.61 8.66
CA VAL A 10 -11.34 18.90 9.10
C VAL A 10 -10.47 18.62 10.31
N ILE A 11 -9.23 19.09 10.27
CA ILE A 11 -8.25 18.89 11.33
C ILE A 11 -7.61 20.23 11.69
N ASP A 12 -7.34 20.42 12.98
CA ASP A 12 -6.52 21.52 13.44
C ASP A 12 -5.05 21.10 13.35
N VAL A 13 -4.24 21.97 12.78
CA VAL A 13 -2.82 21.72 12.54
C VAL A 13 -1.98 22.75 13.26
N GLU A 14 -1.01 22.23 14.01
CA GLU A 14 0.04 22.95 14.68
C GLU A 14 1.40 22.54 14.10
N GLU A 15 2.46 23.25 14.46
CA GLU A 15 3.84 22.89 14.12
C GLU A 15 4.18 21.43 14.51
N SER A 16 3.63 20.96 15.63
CA SER A 16 3.93 19.65 16.21
C SER A 16 3.38 18.47 15.40
N ASN A 17 2.23 18.63 14.73
CA ASN A 17 1.59 17.56 13.95
C ASN A 17 1.67 17.77 12.43
N PHE A 18 2.16 18.92 11.97
CA PHE A 18 2.25 19.28 10.55
C PHE A 18 2.84 18.18 9.66
N GLN A 19 3.96 17.57 10.08
CA GLN A 19 4.62 16.52 9.30
C GLN A 19 3.70 15.30 9.07
N ALA A 20 3.02 14.84 10.12
CA ALA A 20 2.18 13.65 10.02
C ALA A 20 0.83 13.95 9.34
N ASP A 21 0.19 15.04 9.76
CA ASP A 21 -1.20 15.33 9.39
C ASP A 21 -1.35 16.06 8.06
N VAL A 22 -0.28 16.73 7.60
CA VAL A 22 -0.26 17.41 6.29
C VAL A 22 0.67 16.68 5.33
N ILE A 23 1.97 16.59 5.64
CA ILE A 23 2.96 16.12 4.66
C ILE A 23 2.83 14.63 4.35
N GLU A 24 2.79 13.77 5.36
CA GLU A 24 2.64 12.32 5.17
C GLU A 24 1.24 11.98 4.63
N ARG A 25 0.18 12.58 5.19
CA ARG A 25 -1.19 12.40 4.70
C ARG A 25 -1.35 12.80 3.23
N SER A 26 -0.65 13.84 2.78
CA SER A 26 -0.75 14.33 1.40
C SER A 26 -0.30 13.34 0.32
N LYS A 27 0.38 12.25 0.71
CA LYS A 27 0.79 11.17 -0.21
C LYS A 27 -0.41 10.41 -0.76
N ASP A 28 -1.48 10.29 0.02
CA ASP A 28 -2.67 9.50 -0.32
C ASP A 28 -3.94 10.36 -0.45
N THR A 29 -3.96 11.58 0.09
CA THR A 29 -5.16 12.45 0.14
C THR A 29 -4.79 13.89 -0.18
N LEU A 30 -5.66 14.65 -0.88
CA LEU A 30 -5.40 16.08 -1.07
C LEU A 30 -5.61 16.82 0.25
N VAL A 31 -4.60 17.53 0.74
CA VAL A 31 -4.71 18.34 1.97
C VAL A 31 -4.76 19.82 1.60
N LEU A 32 -5.81 20.53 2.00
CA LEU A 32 -5.93 21.98 1.84
C LEU A 32 -5.62 22.63 3.18
N ILE A 33 -4.48 23.31 3.28
CA ILE A 33 -4.13 24.10 4.46
C ILE A 33 -4.90 25.43 4.39
N ASP A 34 -5.77 25.71 5.34
CA ASP A 34 -6.46 26.99 5.51
C ASP A 34 -5.78 27.81 6.61
N PHE A 35 -4.96 28.79 6.21
CA PHE A 35 -4.36 29.76 7.13
C PHE A 35 -5.38 30.83 7.49
N TRP A 36 -5.74 30.88 8.77
CA TRP A 36 -6.82 31.73 9.27
C TRP A 36 -6.48 32.36 10.63
N ALA A 37 -7.33 33.27 11.09
CA ALA A 37 -7.28 33.83 12.44
C ALA A 37 -8.71 34.22 12.91
N PRO A 38 -9.00 34.25 14.23
CA PRO A 38 -10.35 34.51 14.74
C PRO A 38 -10.89 35.90 14.42
N TRP A 39 -9.99 36.88 14.26
CA TRP A 39 -10.32 38.26 13.90
C TRP A 39 -10.53 38.46 12.38
N CYS A 40 -10.25 37.45 11.55
CA CYS A 40 -10.38 37.53 10.11
C CYS A 40 -11.82 37.25 9.65
N GLU A 41 -12.59 38.31 9.36
CA GLU A 41 -13.96 38.20 8.86
C GLU A 41 -14.07 37.42 7.53
N PRO A 42 -13.20 37.63 6.52
CA PRO A 42 -13.24 36.82 5.30
C PRO A 42 -12.99 35.32 5.55
N CYS A 43 -12.13 34.96 6.51
CA CYS A 43 -11.85 33.57 6.89
C CYS A 43 -13.11 32.88 7.44
N ARG A 44 -13.93 33.60 8.24
CA ARG A 44 -15.21 33.08 8.76
C ARG A 44 -16.23 32.77 7.66
N ARG A 45 -16.07 33.31 6.45
CA ARG A 45 -16.89 32.97 5.28
C ARG A 45 -16.29 31.83 4.47
N LEU A 46 -14.97 31.79 4.33
CA LEU A 46 -14.28 30.76 3.54
C LEU A 46 -14.30 29.39 4.24
N GLY A 47 -14.00 29.34 5.53
CA GLY A 47 -13.88 28.09 6.30
C GLY A 47 -15.09 27.16 6.11
N PRO A 48 -16.34 27.62 6.35
CA PRO A 48 -17.52 26.77 6.16
C PRO A 48 -17.71 26.25 4.72
N LEU A 49 -17.24 26.98 3.70
CA LEU A 49 -17.30 26.51 2.31
C LEU A 49 -16.28 25.39 2.07
N LEU A 50 -15.07 25.53 2.60
CA LEU A 50 -14.05 24.47 2.53
C LEU A 50 -14.49 23.22 3.27
N GLU A 51 -15.03 23.37 4.49
CA GLU A 51 -15.55 22.25 5.30
C GLU A 51 -16.70 21.52 4.58
N LYS A 52 -17.58 22.27 3.90
CA LYS A 52 -18.65 21.70 3.06
C LYS A 52 -18.07 20.89 1.89
N ILE A 53 -17.13 21.45 1.13
CA ILE A 53 -16.51 20.79 -0.03
C ILE A 53 -15.81 19.49 0.40
N ALA A 54 -15.07 19.52 1.51
CA ALA A 54 -14.42 18.32 2.04
C ALA A 54 -15.44 17.22 2.43
N GLY A 55 -16.55 17.61 3.06
CA GLY A 55 -17.67 16.70 3.35
C GLY A 55 -18.26 16.06 2.10
N GLU A 56 -18.48 16.83 1.04
CA GLU A 56 -19.03 16.33 -0.23
C GLU A 56 -18.08 15.38 -0.97
N ARG A 57 -16.78 15.47 -0.73
CA ARG A 57 -15.74 14.63 -1.35
C ARG A 57 -15.33 13.41 -0.53
N GLN A 58 -16.05 13.13 0.57
CA GLN A 58 -16.02 11.86 1.33
C GLN A 58 -14.61 11.33 1.63
N GLY A 59 -13.68 12.22 2.01
CA GLY A 59 -12.33 11.84 2.43
C GLY A 59 -11.27 11.86 1.34
N THR A 60 -11.58 12.22 0.09
CA THR A 60 -10.52 12.49 -0.92
C THR A 60 -9.85 13.85 -0.72
N VAL A 61 -10.43 14.71 0.11
CA VAL A 61 -9.93 16.03 0.48
C VAL A 61 -10.05 16.21 2.00
N VAL A 62 -9.00 16.76 2.62
CA VAL A 62 -8.96 17.12 4.04
C VAL A 62 -8.63 18.61 4.17
N ILE A 63 -9.31 19.31 5.07
CA ILE A 63 -9.00 20.70 5.43
C ILE A 63 -8.13 20.72 6.68
N ALA A 64 -6.93 21.28 6.57
CA ALA A 64 -5.98 21.48 7.64
C ALA A 64 -6.02 22.95 8.08
N LYS A 65 -6.65 23.24 9.22
CA LYS A 65 -6.81 24.61 9.72
C LYS A 65 -5.57 25.00 10.52
N VAL A 66 -4.90 26.07 10.08
CA VAL A 66 -3.73 26.61 10.77
C VAL A 66 -4.03 28.03 11.23
N ASN A 67 -4.12 28.23 12.53
CA ASN A 67 -4.26 29.55 13.11
C ASN A 67 -2.92 30.28 13.06
N THR A 68 -2.85 31.40 12.34
CA THR A 68 -1.60 32.16 12.14
C THR A 68 -1.13 32.90 13.38
N ASP A 69 -2.03 33.20 14.33
CA ASP A 69 -1.64 33.82 15.60
C ASP A 69 -0.90 32.83 16.52
N GLU A 70 -1.26 31.55 16.42
CA GLU A 70 -0.70 30.46 17.24
C GLU A 70 0.49 29.78 16.57
N ASN A 71 0.56 29.79 15.23
CA ASN A 71 1.59 29.10 14.43
C ASN A 71 2.31 30.07 13.47
N PRO A 72 3.01 31.09 14.00
CA PRO A 72 3.68 32.10 13.17
C PRO A 72 4.86 31.53 12.37
N GLU A 73 5.51 30.45 12.83
CA GLU A 73 6.62 29.86 12.07
C GLU A 73 6.11 29.14 10.82
N LEU A 74 4.99 28.42 10.90
CA LEU A 74 4.33 27.84 9.72
C LEU A 74 3.89 28.91 8.73
N ALA A 75 3.25 29.99 9.23
CA ALA A 75 2.87 31.12 8.39
C ALA A 75 4.08 31.73 7.64
N SER A 76 5.21 31.89 8.34
CA SER A 76 6.46 32.39 7.77
C SER A 76 7.07 31.41 6.76
N TYR A 77 7.06 30.11 7.07
CA TYR A 77 7.58 29.06 6.20
C TYR A 77 6.84 29.02 4.85
N PHE A 78 5.51 29.14 4.88
CA PHE A 78 4.67 29.25 3.69
C PHE A 78 4.67 30.65 3.04
N GLN A 79 5.41 31.61 3.61
CA GLN A 79 5.55 32.98 3.12
C GLN A 79 4.19 33.65 2.90
N ILE A 80 3.22 33.44 3.82
CA ILE A 80 1.89 34.00 3.64
C ILE A 80 1.91 35.53 3.79
N GLU A 81 1.36 36.23 2.80
CA GLU A 81 1.32 37.70 2.79
C GLU A 81 -0.01 38.27 3.32
N GLY A 82 -1.01 37.41 3.53
CA GLY A 82 -2.32 37.78 4.06
C GLY A 82 -3.24 36.56 4.27
N ILE A 83 -4.32 36.77 5.02
CA ILE A 83 -5.31 35.73 5.31
C ILE A 83 -6.73 36.12 4.84
N PRO A 84 -7.58 35.16 4.45
CA PRO A 84 -7.29 33.72 4.38
C PRO A 84 -6.31 33.40 3.25
N ALA A 85 -5.45 32.41 3.47
CA ALA A 85 -4.55 31.86 2.47
C ALA A 85 -4.71 30.34 2.47
N VAL A 86 -4.88 29.75 1.29
CA VAL A 86 -5.08 28.31 1.14
C VAL A 86 -3.98 27.72 0.28
N PHE A 87 -3.35 26.66 0.78
CA PHE A 87 -2.33 25.90 0.07
C PHE A 87 -2.81 24.46 -0.13
N ALA A 88 -2.79 23.99 -1.37
CA ALA A 88 -3.10 22.60 -1.69
C ALA A 88 -1.81 21.78 -1.68
N ILE A 89 -1.74 20.80 -0.79
CA ILE A 89 -0.61 19.87 -0.65
C ILE A 89 -0.99 18.53 -1.24
N LYS A 90 -0.16 18.03 -2.17
CA LYS A 90 -0.30 16.75 -2.83
C LYS A 90 1.07 16.13 -3.01
N GLU A 91 1.21 14.84 -2.72
CA GLU A 91 2.48 14.11 -2.83
C GLU A 91 3.63 14.83 -2.09
N SER A 92 3.32 15.35 -0.89
CA SER A 92 4.25 16.09 -0.03
C SER A 92 4.78 17.41 -0.62
N GLN A 93 4.10 17.98 -1.62
CA GLN A 93 4.46 19.24 -2.27
C GLN A 93 3.27 20.19 -2.38
N VAL A 94 3.55 21.50 -2.46
CA VAL A 94 2.53 22.51 -2.81
C VAL A 94 2.17 22.35 -4.28
N ALA A 95 0.94 21.94 -4.56
CA ALA A 95 0.44 21.75 -5.92
C ALA A 95 -0.16 23.05 -6.48
N ASP A 96 -0.85 23.84 -5.64
CA ASP A 96 -1.41 25.14 -5.99
C ASP A 96 -1.74 25.94 -4.71
N GLN A 97 -2.04 27.23 -4.86
CA GLN A 97 -2.41 28.10 -3.73
C GLN A 97 -3.30 29.27 -4.16
N PHE A 98 -4.03 29.83 -3.21
CA PHE A 98 -4.70 31.12 -3.39
C PHE A 98 -4.76 31.93 -2.10
N THR A 99 -5.00 33.23 -2.25
CA THR A 99 -5.19 34.16 -1.13
C THR A 99 -6.51 34.91 -1.32
N GLY A 100 -7.24 35.09 -0.22
CA GLY A 100 -8.52 35.78 -0.17
C GLY A 100 -9.72 34.84 -0.34
N LEU A 101 -10.89 35.45 -0.47
CA LEU A 101 -12.16 34.73 -0.60
C LEU A 101 -12.46 34.42 -2.07
N MET A 102 -12.83 33.18 -2.36
CA MET A 102 -13.31 32.75 -3.68
C MET A 102 -14.80 32.38 -3.66
N PRO A 103 -15.53 32.57 -4.78
CA PRO A 103 -16.85 31.99 -4.95
C PRO A 103 -16.82 30.46 -4.89
N GLU A 104 -17.88 29.84 -4.39
CA GLU A 104 -17.99 28.38 -4.23
C GLU A 104 -17.73 27.60 -5.53
N ALA A 105 -18.15 28.12 -6.68
CA ALA A 105 -17.88 27.50 -7.99
C ALA A 105 -16.36 27.45 -8.31
N ALA A 106 -15.63 28.53 -8.04
CA ALA A 106 -14.19 28.60 -8.25
C ALA A 106 -13.44 27.71 -7.25
N LEU A 107 -13.93 27.60 -6.01
CA LEU A 107 -13.38 26.65 -5.03
C LEU A 107 -13.55 25.20 -5.48
N ASN A 108 -14.72 24.84 -6.00
CA ASN A 108 -14.94 23.49 -6.55
C ASN A 108 -14.00 23.22 -7.72
N GLU A 109 -13.84 24.16 -8.65
CA GLU A 109 -12.93 24.02 -9.78
C GLU A 109 -11.46 23.88 -9.33
N PHE A 110 -11.02 24.69 -8.37
CA PHE A 110 -9.69 24.59 -7.76
C PHE A 110 -9.45 23.19 -7.17
N VAL A 111 -10.41 22.68 -6.40
CA VAL A 111 -10.30 21.35 -5.77
C VAL A 111 -10.35 20.24 -6.82
N ASP A 112 -11.28 20.28 -7.77
CA ASP A 112 -11.47 19.22 -8.77
C ASP A 112 -10.27 19.11 -9.74
N ASN A 113 -9.54 20.20 -9.98
CA ASN A 113 -8.30 20.18 -10.77
C ASN A 113 -7.15 19.46 -10.06
N LEU A 114 -7.17 19.41 -8.73
CA LEU A 114 -6.07 18.91 -7.90
C LEU A 114 -6.36 17.55 -7.28
N ALA A 115 -7.63 17.31 -6.93
CA ALA A 115 -8.09 16.08 -6.31
C ALA A 115 -7.77 14.88 -7.20
N PRO A 116 -7.45 13.71 -6.59
CA PRO A 116 -7.36 12.48 -7.35
C PRO A 116 -8.66 12.31 -8.14
N LYS A 117 -8.56 12.21 -9.46
CA LYS A 117 -9.74 11.91 -10.28
C LYS A 117 -10.22 10.52 -9.86
N PRO A 118 -11.53 10.32 -9.66
CA PRO A 118 -12.04 8.98 -9.39
C PRO A 118 -11.57 8.05 -10.52
N PRO A 119 -11.21 6.80 -10.20
CA PRO A 119 -10.83 5.82 -11.20
C PRO A 119 -11.92 5.77 -12.27
N THR A 120 -11.50 5.90 -13.53
CA THR A 120 -12.41 6.09 -14.67
C THR A 120 -13.04 4.80 -15.17
N SER A 121 -12.62 3.65 -14.61
CA SER A 121 -13.15 2.32 -14.91
C SER A 121 -13.26 1.47 -13.64
N GLU A 122 -14.09 0.42 -13.69
CA GLU A 122 -14.25 -0.53 -12.58
C GLU A 122 -12.92 -1.25 -12.28
N GLU A 123 -12.10 -1.52 -13.30
CA GLU A 123 -10.77 -2.12 -13.15
C GLU A 123 -9.83 -1.20 -12.37
N ALA A 124 -9.78 0.08 -12.73
CA ALA A 124 -8.94 1.05 -12.02
C ALA A 124 -9.38 1.23 -10.56
N GLN A 125 -10.70 1.13 -10.29
CA GLN A 125 -11.22 1.17 -8.93
C GLN A 125 -10.83 -0.09 -8.14
N ALA A 126 -10.88 -1.27 -8.76
CA ALA A 126 -10.47 -2.51 -8.14
C ALA A 126 -8.97 -2.52 -7.82
N GLU A 127 -8.13 -2.04 -8.75
CA GLU A 127 -6.68 -1.88 -8.57
C GLU A 127 -6.33 -0.96 -7.39
N GLU A 128 -7.08 0.13 -7.19
CA GLU A 128 -6.86 1.02 -6.05
C GLU A 128 -7.27 0.35 -4.72
N LEU A 129 -8.39 -0.37 -4.73
CA LEU A 129 -8.88 -1.11 -3.57
C LEU A 129 -7.93 -2.25 -3.17
N GLU A 130 -7.15 -2.84 -4.09
CA GLU A 130 -6.17 -3.89 -3.75
C GLU A 130 -5.20 -3.43 -2.65
N LYS A 131 -4.86 -2.15 -2.65
CA LYS A 131 -3.84 -1.58 -1.75
C LYS A 131 -4.33 -1.46 -0.31
N THR A 132 -5.62 -1.27 -0.10
CA THR A 132 -6.19 -0.88 1.20
C THR A 132 -7.31 -1.80 1.67
N LYS A 133 -8.05 -2.41 0.76
CA LYS A 133 -9.28 -3.17 1.00
C LYS A 133 -9.39 -4.38 0.06
N PRO A 134 -8.53 -5.40 0.22
CA PRO A 134 -8.43 -6.53 -0.69
C PRO A 134 -9.76 -7.30 -0.84
N GLU A 135 -10.60 -7.39 0.19
CA GLU A 135 -11.92 -8.03 0.07
C GLU A 135 -12.89 -7.22 -0.82
N GLU A 136 -12.83 -5.90 -0.80
CA GLU A 136 -13.64 -5.04 -1.67
C GLU A 136 -13.13 -5.12 -3.12
N ALA A 137 -11.82 -5.10 -3.32
CA ALA A 137 -11.19 -5.31 -4.63
C ALA A 137 -11.63 -6.65 -5.26
N ALA A 138 -11.58 -7.74 -4.48
CA ALA A 138 -12.00 -9.06 -4.93
C ALA A 138 -13.48 -9.10 -5.35
N LYS A 139 -14.36 -8.36 -4.67
CA LYS A 139 -15.79 -8.26 -5.09
C LYS A 139 -15.92 -7.55 -6.43
N LEU A 140 -15.19 -6.46 -6.63
CA LEU A 140 -15.27 -5.69 -7.86
C LEU A 140 -14.70 -6.46 -9.06
N TYR A 141 -13.57 -7.15 -8.89
CA TYR A 141 -13.04 -8.03 -9.93
C TYR A 141 -13.98 -9.18 -10.30
N ARG A 142 -14.69 -9.77 -9.33
CA ARG A 142 -15.73 -10.76 -9.65
C ARG A 142 -16.84 -10.14 -10.51
N ALA A 143 -17.31 -8.94 -10.16
CA ALA A 143 -18.34 -8.25 -10.94
C ALA A 143 -17.88 -7.91 -12.37
N ILE A 144 -16.60 -7.56 -12.56
CA ILE A 144 -16.01 -7.36 -13.88
C ILE A 144 -16.02 -8.66 -14.68
N LEU A 145 -15.56 -9.77 -14.09
CA LEU A 145 -15.53 -11.09 -14.75
C LEU A 145 -16.91 -11.70 -14.99
N GLU A 146 -17.93 -11.30 -14.23
CA GLU A 146 -19.33 -11.65 -14.52
C GLU A 146 -19.82 -11.01 -15.83
N LYS A 147 -19.35 -9.78 -16.14
CA LYS A 147 -19.68 -9.07 -17.37
C LYS A 147 -18.82 -9.53 -18.55
N ASP A 148 -17.52 -9.72 -18.32
CA ASP A 148 -16.57 -10.23 -19.30
C ASP A 148 -15.72 -11.37 -18.73
N PRO A 149 -16.13 -12.63 -18.93
CA PRO A 149 -15.38 -13.78 -18.45
C PRO A 149 -14.00 -13.97 -19.12
N ASN A 150 -13.69 -13.28 -20.22
CA ASN A 150 -12.43 -13.48 -20.95
C ASN A 150 -11.39 -12.38 -20.66
N GLU A 151 -11.61 -11.56 -19.63
CA GLU A 151 -10.66 -10.53 -19.23
C GLU A 151 -9.52 -11.15 -18.40
N ASP A 152 -8.45 -11.56 -19.10
CA ASP A 152 -7.33 -12.31 -18.52
C ASP A 152 -6.51 -11.50 -17.49
N LYS A 153 -6.39 -10.18 -17.67
CA LYS A 153 -5.67 -9.31 -16.73
C LYS A 153 -6.36 -9.30 -15.36
N THR A 154 -7.68 -9.25 -15.36
CA THR A 154 -8.58 -9.23 -14.20
C THR A 154 -8.60 -10.59 -13.55
N ARG A 155 -8.55 -11.68 -14.32
CA ARG A 155 -8.33 -13.03 -13.76
C ARG A 155 -7.02 -13.08 -12.99
N LEU A 156 -5.94 -12.54 -13.56
CA LEU A 156 -4.65 -12.50 -12.87
C LEU A 156 -4.70 -11.64 -11.61
N SER A 157 -5.28 -10.44 -11.68
CA SER A 157 -5.43 -9.53 -10.54
C SER A 157 -6.28 -10.14 -9.43
N LEU A 158 -7.45 -10.70 -9.75
CA LEU A 158 -8.30 -11.41 -8.78
C LEU A 158 -7.56 -12.61 -8.19
N GLY A 159 -6.87 -13.41 -9.00
CA GLY A 159 -6.07 -14.53 -8.53
C GLY A 159 -5.03 -14.11 -7.49
N ARG A 160 -4.28 -13.03 -7.76
CA ARG A 160 -3.30 -12.47 -6.81
C ARG A 160 -3.95 -12.03 -5.49
N VAL A 161 -5.06 -11.30 -5.55
CA VAL A 161 -5.80 -10.86 -4.35
C VAL A 161 -6.29 -12.06 -3.55
N LEU A 162 -6.88 -13.06 -4.19
CA LEU A 162 -7.38 -14.28 -3.54
C LEU A 162 -6.26 -15.08 -2.86
N VAL A 163 -5.06 -15.15 -3.47
CA VAL A 163 -3.88 -15.77 -2.83
C VAL A 163 -3.51 -15.03 -1.54
N GLY A 164 -3.48 -13.70 -1.56
CA GLY A 164 -3.24 -12.87 -0.37
C GLY A 164 -4.29 -13.09 0.73
N LEU A 165 -5.57 -13.22 0.33
CA LEU A 165 -6.69 -13.55 1.22
C LEU A 165 -6.76 -15.02 1.64
N LYS A 166 -5.81 -15.86 1.19
CA LYS A 166 -5.76 -17.31 1.45
C LYS A 166 -6.98 -18.09 0.91
N GLN A 167 -7.66 -17.54 -0.10
CA GLN A 167 -8.80 -18.16 -0.79
C GLN A 167 -8.30 -19.02 -1.96
N TYR A 168 -7.45 -20.01 -1.66
CA TYR A 168 -6.67 -20.74 -2.66
C TYR A 168 -7.52 -21.58 -3.64
N HIS A 169 -8.63 -22.16 -3.18
CA HIS A 169 -9.50 -22.92 -4.05
C HIS A 169 -10.07 -22.04 -5.18
N GLU A 170 -10.59 -20.86 -4.81
CA GLU A 170 -11.13 -19.90 -5.76
C GLU A 170 -10.04 -19.31 -6.66
N ALA A 171 -8.88 -18.96 -6.09
CA ALA A 171 -7.75 -18.46 -6.84
C ALA A 171 -7.34 -19.43 -7.96
N ARG A 172 -7.31 -20.74 -7.69
CA ARG A 172 -7.02 -21.77 -8.71
C ARG A 172 -8.07 -21.79 -9.82
N VAL A 173 -9.35 -21.71 -9.48
CA VAL A 173 -10.44 -21.70 -10.46
C VAL A 173 -10.33 -20.48 -11.37
N VAL A 174 -10.09 -19.30 -10.79
CA VAL A 174 -9.96 -18.04 -11.55
C VAL A 174 -8.75 -18.03 -12.48
N LEU A 175 -7.62 -18.58 -12.04
CA LEU A 175 -6.36 -18.63 -12.78
C LEU A 175 -6.26 -19.79 -13.79
N GLN A 176 -7.18 -20.76 -13.75
CA GLN A 176 -7.16 -21.93 -14.64
C GLN A 176 -7.18 -21.55 -16.13
N PRO A 177 -8.02 -20.59 -16.60
CA PRO A 177 -8.10 -20.26 -18.02
C PRO A 177 -6.83 -19.62 -18.59
N LEU A 178 -6.00 -19.01 -17.75
CA LEU A 178 -4.74 -18.37 -18.18
C LEU A 178 -3.69 -19.37 -18.66
N GLY A 179 -3.83 -20.66 -18.31
CA GLY A 179 -2.85 -21.69 -18.69
C GLY A 179 -1.43 -21.35 -18.23
N ASP A 180 -0.43 -21.87 -18.95
CA ASP A 180 1.00 -21.64 -18.67
C ASP A 180 1.69 -20.82 -19.79
N ALA A 181 0.92 -20.39 -20.79
CA ALA A 181 1.40 -19.68 -21.98
C ALA A 181 0.64 -18.36 -22.18
N GLY A 182 1.13 -17.50 -23.07
CA GLY A 182 0.55 -16.17 -23.31
C GLY A 182 1.02 -15.12 -22.32
N ASP A 183 0.42 -13.93 -22.39
CA ASP A 183 0.90 -12.72 -21.70
C ASP A 183 0.87 -12.85 -20.16
N PHE A 184 0.00 -13.70 -19.61
CA PHE A 184 -0.20 -13.86 -18.16
C PHE A 184 0.10 -15.27 -17.63
N GLY A 185 0.51 -16.21 -18.50
CA GLY A 185 0.72 -17.60 -18.13
C GLY A 185 1.81 -17.80 -17.07
N ALA A 186 2.94 -17.10 -17.22
CA ALA A 186 4.05 -17.18 -16.27
C ALA A 186 3.68 -16.67 -14.86
N ASP A 187 2.93 -15.56 -14.79
CA ASP A 187 2.46 -15.01 -13.51
C ASP A 187 1.42 -15.91 -12.86
N ALA A 188 0.50 -16.48 -13.66
CA ALA A 188 -0.47 -17.45 -13.17
C ALA A 188 0.21 -18.71 -12.63
N GLU A 189 1.24 -19.22 -13.33
CA GLU A 189 2.04 -20.37 -12.86
C GLU A 189 2.74 -20.06 -11.54
N ARG A 190 3.34 -18.86 -11.40
CA ARG A 190 3.96 -18.42 -10.14
C ARG A 190 2.96 -18.42 -8.99
N LEU A 191 1.76 -17.85 -9.18
CA LEU A 191 0.71 -17.84 -8.16
C LEU A 191 0.25 -19.26 -7.79
N ARG A 192 0.13 -20.17 -8.76
CA ARG A 192 -0.21 -21.58 -8.47
C ARG A 192 0.84 -22.27 -7.63
N LYS A 193 2.13 -22.14 -7.97
CA LYS A 193 3.23 -22.68 -7.17
C LYS A 193 3.25 -22.12 -5.75
N GLN A 194 2.98 -20.82 -5.62
CA GLN A 194 2.86 -20.17 -4.31
C GLN A 194 1.75 -20.79 -3.46
N MET A 195 0.56 -21.04 -4.03
CA MET A 195 -0.54 -21.71 -3.33
C MET A 195 -0.19 -23.12 -2.92
N ASP A 196 0.44 -23.91 -3.79
CA ASP A 196 0.85 -25.28 -3.47
C ASP A 196 1.87 -25.32 -2.32
N MET A 197 2.76 -24.33 -2.26
CA MET A 197 3.66 -24.14 -1.13
C MET A 197 2.90 -23.82 0.17
N LEU A 198 1.90 -22.93 0.11
CA LEU A 198 1.15 -22.47 1.28
C LEU A 198 0.12 -23.48 1.80
N GLU A 199 -0.47 -24.30 0.93
CA GLU A 199 -1.41 -25.36 1.33
C GLU A 199 -0.73 -26.59 1.92
N SER A 200 0.53 -26.86 1.52
CA SER A 200 1.27 -28.02 2.02
C SER A 200 2.08 -27.68 3.26
N ALA A 201 1.40 -27.38 4.38
CA ALA A 201 2.08 -27.21 5.66
C ALA A 201 2.75 -28.54 6.08
N PRO A 202 4.09 -28.61 6.19
CA PRO A 202 4.76 -29.84 6.55
C PRO A 202 4.43 -30.23 7.98
N ALA A 203 4.36 -31.53 8.23
CA ALA A 203 4.12 -32.05 9.57
C ALA A 203 5.20 -31.52 10.52
N GLN A 204 4.81 -31.11 11.73
CA GLN A 204 5.76 -30.56 12.70
C GLN A 204 6.91 -31.54 13.01
N SER A 205 6.66 -32.86 12.91
CA SER A 205 7.67 -33.90 13.04
C SER A 205 8.80 -33.78 12.00
N GLU A 206 8.47 -33.48 10.75
CA GLU A 206 9.44 -33.34 9.65
C GLU A 206 10.36 -32.14 9.89
N VAL A 207 9.78 -31.01 10.32
CA VAL A 207 10.53 -29.81 10.72
C VAL A 207 11.45 -30.12 11.89
N ASN A 208 10.95 -30.79 12.93
CA ASN A 208 11.72 -31.13 14.11
C ASN A 208 12.91 -32.05 13.79
N GLU A 209 12.74 -33.02 12.89
CA GLU A 209 13.83 -33.90 12.44
C GLU A 209 14.90 -33.12 11.70
N LEU A 210 14.49 -32.22 10.82
CA LEU A 210 15.43 -31.44 10.02
C LEU A 210 16.17 -30.39 10.87
N GLN A 211 15.50 -29.78 11.85
CA GLN A 211 16.13 -28.91 12.86
C GLN A 211 17.23 -29.65 13.63
N LYS A 212 17.01 -30.91 14.03
CA LYS A 212 18.06 -31.72 14.69
C LYS A 212 19.25 -31.96 13.77
N LYS A 213 19.01 -32.23 12.48
CA LYS A 213 20.09 -32.42 11.49
C LYS A 213 20.89 -31.12 11.27
N VAL A 214 20.22 -29.98 11.18
CA VAL A 214 20.86 -28.66 11.08
C VAL A 214 21.65 -28.34 12.35
N ALA A 215 21.12 -28.64 13.54
CA ALA A 215 21.85 -28.46 14.80
C ALA A 215 23.14 -29.30 14.86
N ALA A 216 23.14 -30.50 14.27
CA ALA A 216 24.32 -31.35 14.17
C ALA A 216 25.32 -30.92 13.08
N ALA A 217 24.87 -30.17 12.07
CA ALA A 217 25.70 -29.67 10.98
C ALA A 217 25.29 -28.22 10.59
N PRO A 218 25.62 -27.21 11.41
CA PRO A 218 25.08 -25.85 11.26
C PRO A 218 25.43 -25.15 9.95
N GLU A 219 26.55 -25.53 9.33
CA GLU A 219 27.09 -24.94 8.11
C GLU A 219 26.68 -25.72 6.84
N ASN A 220 25.89 -26.79 6.98
CA ASN A 220 25.47 -27.59 5.83
C ASN A 220 24.40 -26.84 5.03
N ALA A 221 24.82 -26.22 3.93
CA ALA A 221 23.98 -25.40 3.06
C ALA A 221 22.70 -26.12 2.60
N LYS A 222 22.80 -27.39 2.23
CA LYS A 222 21.66 -28.18 1.75
C LYS A 222 20.62 -28.42 2.85
N LEU A 223 21.06 -28.74 4.07
CA LEU A 223 20.16 -28.93 5.20
C LEU A 223 19.48 -27.61 5.61
N ARG A 224 20.23 -26.50 5.56
CA ARG A 224 19.71 -25.15 5.80
C ARG A 224 18.64 -24.76 4.78
N PHE A 225 18.90 -24.97 3.48
CA PHE A 225 17.92 -24.71 2.44
C PHE A 225 16.65 -25.55 2.60
N GLN A 226 16.78 -26.84 2.90
CA GLN A 226 15.64 -27.72 3.15
C GLN A 226 14.83 -27.23 4.36
N LEU A 227 15.49 -26.81 5.45
CA LEU A 227 14.81 -26.33 6.64
C LEU A 227 14.09 -25.00 6.37
N GLY A 228 14.75 -24.07 5.69
CA GLY A 228 14.14 -22.82 5.25
C GLY A 228 12.89 -23.05 4.39
N SER A 229 12.96 -24.01 3.47
CA SER A 229 11.83 -24.40 2.62
C SER A 229 10.63 -24.92 3.43
N LEU A 230 10.86 -25.78 4.43
CA LEU A 230 9.77 -26.27 5.29
C LEU A 230 9.18 -25.18 6.18
N LEU A 231 10.02 -24.29 6.73
CA LEU A 231 9.58 -23.17 7.56
C LEU A 231 8.75 -22.17 6.76
N ALA A 232 9.12 -21.90 5.50
CA ALA A 232 8.36 -21.04 4.60
C ALA A 232 6.94 -21.59 4.37
N LYS A 233 6.81 -22.90 4.18
CA LYS A 233 5.50 -23.58 4.06
C LYS A 233 4.66 -23.52 5.34
N GLN A 234 5.28 -23.39 6.51
CA GLN A 234 4.58 -23.13 7.78
C GLN A 234 4.29 -21.64 8.01
N ALA A 235 4.52 -20.78 7.02
CA ALA A 235 4.45 -19.32 7.14
C ALA A 235 5.38 -18.72 8.21
N LYS A 236 6.43 -19.43 8.62
CA LYS A 236 7.48 -18.95 9.53
C LYS A 236 8.56 -18.23 8.74
N TYR A 237 8.18 -17.12 8.09
CA TYR A 237 9.01 -16.48 7.07
C TYR A 237 10.35 -15.97 7.58
N GLN A 238 10.42 -15.37 8.76
CA GLN A 238 11.69 -14.89 9.32
C GLN A 238 12.67 -16.05 9.56
N GLU A 239 12.22 -17.11 10.25
CA GLU A 239 13.06 -18.31 10.49
C GLU A 239 13.46 -19.00 9.16
N ALA A 240 12.59 -18.96 8.16
CA ALA A 240 12.88 -19.47 6.83
C ALA A 240 14.00 -18.68 6.15
N LEU A 241 13.87 -17.36 6.12
CA LEU A 241 14.83 -16.45 5.49
C LEU A 241 16.21 -16.51 6.18
N ASP A 242 16.26 -16.65 7.51
CA ASP A 242 17.50 -16.86 8.26
C ASP A 242 18.26 -18.10 7.78
N ASN A 243 17.56 -19.23 7.67
CA ASN A 243 18.18 -20.47 7.20
C ASN A 243 18.61 -20.37 5.72
N LEU A 244 17.85 -19.65 4.89
CA LEU A 244 18.18 -19.46 3.48
C LEU A 244 19.43 -18.59 3.27
N LEU A 245 19.61 -17.53 4.06
CA LEU A 245 20.84 -16.73 4.01
C LEU A 245 22.06 -17.58 4.38
N ILE A 246 21.99 -18.35 5.47
CA ILE A 246 23.07 -19.25 5.88
C ILE A 246 23.34 -20.29 4.80
N ALA A 247 22.31 -20.80 4.12
CA ALA A 247 22.49 -21.70 2.99
C ALA A 247 23.29 -21.05 1.84
N ALA A 248 22.97 -19.80 1.49
CA ALA A 248 23.68 -19.05 0.45
C ALA A 248 25.12 -18.65 0.85
N GLU A 249 25.39 -18.46 2.15
CA GLU A 249 26.73 -18.21 2.68
C GLU A 249 27.67 -19.41 2.50
N HIS A 250 27.14 -20.62 2.68
CA HIS A 250 27.92 -21.86 2.61
C HIS A 250 27.89 -22.56 1.25
N ASP A 251 27.01 -22.16 0.33
CA ASP A 251 26.97 -22.64 -1.06
C ASP A 251 26.51 -21.54 -2.03
N ARG A 252 27.46 -21.01 -2.81
CA ARG A 252 27.20 -19.89 -3.73
C ARG A 252 26.36 -20.28 -4.94
N GLU A 253 26.42 -21.52 -5.40
CA GLU A 253 25.62 -21.99 -6.54
C GLU A 253 24.15 -22.13 -6.11
N LEU A 254 23.93 -22.77 -4.96
CA LEU A 254 22.62 -22.85 -4.33
C LEU A 254 22.06 -21.45 -4.01
N GLY A 255 22.93 -20.56 -3.53
CA GLY A 255 22.63 -19.16 -3.25
C GLY A 255 22.07 -18.38 -4.44
N ARG A 256 22.74 -18.47 -5.60
CA ARG A 256 22.37 -17.73 -6.82
C ARG A 256 21.13 -18.28 -7.52
N ASN A 257 20.75 -19.52 -7.22
CA ASN A 257 19.65 -20.23 -7.86
C ASN A 257 18.48 -20.40 -6.86
N ASP A 258 18.38 -21.56 -6.23
CA ASP A 258 17.20 -21.98 -5.47
C ASP A 258 16.92 -21.09 -4.26
N VAL A 259 17.97 -20.66 -3.54
CA VAL A 259 17.81 -19.74 -2.39
C VAL A 259 17.23 -18.41 -2.85
N LYS A 260 17.83 -17.78 -3.86
CA LYS A 260 17.36 -16.49 -4.38
C LYS A 260 15.90 -16.57 -4.82
N ASN A 261 15.53 -17.63 -5.55
CA ASN A 261 14.17 -17.82 -6.04
C ASN A 261 13.18 -17.93 -4.87
N LEU A 262 13.48 -18.77 -3.88
CA LEU A 262 12.59 -18.97 -2.74
C LEU A 262 12.48 -17.72 -1.86
N MET A 263 13.58 -16.98 -1.64
CA MET A 263 13.52 -15.72 -0.88
C MET A 263 12.67 -14.67 -1.62
N VAL A 264 12.80 -14.56 -2.95
CA VAL A 264 11.97 -13.67 -3.77
C VAL A 264 10.50 -14.06 -3.69
N ASP A 265 10.18 -15.36 -3.73
CA ASP A 265 8.82 -15.83 -3.55
C ASP A 265 8.28 -15.42 -2.18
N ILE A 266 9.04 -15.68 -1.09
CA ILE A 266 8.69 -15.26 0.27
C ILE A 266 8.42 -13.75 0.33
N PHE A 267 9.24 -12.91 -0.31
CA PHE A 267 9.05 -11.45 -0.35
C PHE A 267 7.73 -11.03 -0.99
N HIS A 268 7.31 -11.72 -2.06
CA HIS A 268 5.99 -11.48 -2.64
C HIS A 268 4.85 -11.89 -1.70
N ILE A 269 5.04 -12.95 -0.89
CA ILE A 269 4.02 -13.40 0.06
C ILE A 269 3.84 -12.43 1.23
N ILE A 270 4.95 -11.97 1.82
CA ILE A 270 4.91 -11.03 2.95
C ILE A 270 4.60 -9.59 2.52
N GLY A 271 4.71 -9.30 1.23
CA GLY A 271 4.33 -8.03 0.62
C GLY A 271 5.49 -7.08 0.39
N VAL A 272 5.36 -6.24 -0.65
CA VAL A 272 6.40 -5.33 -1.16
C VAL A 272 6.77 -4.22 -0.17
N ARG A 273 5.91 -3.91 0.82
CA ARG A 273 6.16 -2.90 1.87
C ARG A 273 6.52 -3.53 3.23
N SER A 274 6.90 -4.80 3.27
CA SER A 274 7.29 -5.47 4.51
C SER A 274 8.72 -5.07 4.89
N GLU A 275 8.89 -4.50 6.09
CA GLU A 275 10.24 -4.23 6.65
C GLU A 275 11.11 -5.50 6.65
N LEU A 276 10.49 -6.67 6.88
CA LEU A 276 11.16 -7.97 6.81
C LEU A 276 11.62 -8.28 5.38
N ALA A 277 10.82 -8.01 4.35
CA ALA A 277 11.24 -8.22 2.96
C ALA A 277 12.43 -7.32 2.60
N ASP A 278 12.39 -6.06 3.03
CA ASP A 278 13.40 -5.06 2.68
C ASP A 278 14.76 -5.38 3.30
N ASP A 279 14.79 -5.74 4.60
CA ASP A 279 16.01 -6.13 5.30
C ASP A 279 16.67 -7.36 4.64
N TYR A 280 15.91 -8.42 4.40
CA TYR A 280 16.47 -9.65 3.81
C TYR A 280 16.83 -9.49 2.33
N ARG A 281 16.15 -8.61 1.58
CA ARG A 281 16.52 -8.30 0.19
C ARG A 281 17.89 -7.63 0.13
N ALA A 282 18.16 -6.67 1.02
CA ALA A 282 19.47 -6.02 1.12
C ALA A 282 20.57 -7.01 1.49
N ARG A 283 20.33 -7.89 2.47
CA ARG A 283 21.29 -8.94 2.88
C ARG A 283 21.59 -9.91 1.74
N LEU A 284 20.57 -10.38 1.03
CA LEU A 284 20.73 -11.30 -0.10
C LEU A 284 21.52 -10.64 -1.25
N GLN A 285 21.26 -9.37 -1.54
CA GLN A 285 22.02 -8.63 -2.55
C GLN A 285 23.50 -8.55 -2.20
N ASN A 286 23.83 -8.13 -0.96
CA ASN A 286 25.21 -8.04 -0.48
C ASN A 286 25.94 -9.39 -0.46
N LEU A 287 25.21 -10.49 -0.29
CA LEU A 287 25.79 -11.82 -0.24
C LEU A 287 26.12 -12.37 -1.64
N LEU A 288 25.29 -12.08 -2.64
CA LEU A 288 25.41 -12.70 -3.97
C LEU A 288 26.29 -11.90 -4.96
N TYR A 289 26.37 -10.58 -4.78
CA TYR A 289 26.99 -9.60 -5.68
C TYR A 289 28.10 -8.82 -4.98
#